data_AF-A0A1F7U0E6-F1
#
_entry.id   AF-A0A1F7U0E6-F1
#
_cell.length_a   1.000
_cell.length_b   1.000
_cell.length_c   1.000
_cell.angle_alpha   90.00
_cell.angle_beta   90.00
_cell.angle_gamma   90.00
#
_symmetry.space_group_name_H-M   'P 1'
#
loop_
_entity.id
_entity.type
_entity.pdbx_description
1 polymer ?
#
loop_
_entity_poly.entity_id
_entity_poly.type
_entity_poly.pdbx_seq_one_letter_code
_entity_poly.pdbx_strand_id
1 'polypeptide(L)'
;MTLTTHATIGALIGAATGNPFLAFGAGLLSHFLVDIIPHGDRELYENHKRKQKHRRAYAFVTIDGIVAVMVIALMTGFQPVQYLNASIAMGVIGSILPDLIIGIHEAFHIKWLRWFHRLHFFFHNMISNRWGDVPLRYALFAQAVFVIVAQRWF
;
A
#
# COMPACT_ATOMS: atom_id res chain seq x y z
N MET A 1 -4.47 1.08 3.50
CA MET A 1 -4.64 -0.35 3.18
C MET A 1 -3.28 -1.02 3.32
N THR A 2 -3.18 -2.34 3.20
CA THR A 2 -1.88 -3.01 3.28
C THR A 2 -1.02 -2.72 2.05
N LEU A 3 0.30 -2.71 2.23
CA LEU A 3 1.28 -2.51 1.17
C LEU A 3 1.13 -3.57 0.08
N THR A 4 0.83 -4.82 0.45
CA THR A 4 0.56 -5.90 -0.50
C THR A 4 -0.61 -5.56 -1.43
N THR A 5 -1.69 -4.98 -0.88
CA THR A 5 -2.87 -4.60 -1.69
C THR A 5 -2.50 -3.50 -2.67
N HIS A 6 -1.81 -2.45 -2.20
CA HIS A 6 -1.35 -1.35 -3.04
C HIS A 6 -0.44 -1.83 -4.17
N ALA A 7 0.58 -2.63 -3.85
CA ALA A 7 1.49 -3.18 -4.84
C ALA A 7 0.74 -4.04 -5.88
N THR A 8 -0.19 -4.89 -5.45
CA THR A 8 -0.99 -5.74 -6.36
C THR A 8 -1.84 -4.90 -7.32
N ILE A 9 -2.50 -3.85 -6.82
CA ILE A 9 -3.27 -2.91 -7.65
C ILE A 9 -2.35 -2.17 -8.62
N GLY A 10 -1.20 -1.67 -8.15
CA GLY A 10 -0.21 -1.00 -8.98
C GLY A 10 0.31 -1.90 -10.11
N ALA A 11 0.56 -3.18 -9.83
CA ALA A 11 0.96 -4.15 -10.83
C ALA A 11 -0.12 -4.35 -11.90
N LEU A 12 -1.39 -4.52 -11.50
CA LEU A 12 -2.52 -4.65 -12.44
C LEU A 12 -2.68 -3.40 -13.31
N ILE A 13 -2.58 -2.20 -12.72
CA ILE A 13 -2.61 -0.93 -13.45
C ILE A 13 -1.46 -0.86 -14.48
N GLY A 14 -0.27 -1.27 -14.08
CA GLY A 14 0.88 -1.28 -14.98
C GLY A 14 0.75 -2.28 -16.12
N ALA A 15 0.20 -3.46 -15.85
CA ALA A 15 -0.12 -4.47 -16.86
C ALA A 15 -1.19 -3.98 -17.84
N ALA A 16 -2.23 -3.30 -17.34
CA ALA A 16 -3.33 -2.80 -18.15
C ALA A 16 -2.98 -1.58 -19.02
N THR A 17 -2.13 -0.69 -18.51
CA THR A 17 -1.80 0.56 -19.23
C THR A 17 -0.71 0.40 -20.28
N GLY A 18 0.29 -0.47 -20.05
CA GLY A 18 1.44 -0.64 -20.93
C GLY A 18 2.30 0.62 -21.12
N ASN A 19 2.03 1.70 -20.38
CA ASN A 19 2.77 2.95 -20.40
C ASN A 19 3.29 3.29 -18.99
N PRO A 20 4.62 3.44 -18.78
CA PRO A 20 5.17 3.63 -17.43
C PRO A 20 4.73 4.92 -16.72
N PHE A 21 4.53 6.01 -17.44
CA PHE A 21 4.12 7.28 -16.84
C PHE A 21 2.65 7.25 -16.42
N LEU A 22 1.79 6.68 -17.27
CA LEU A 22 0.38 6.47 -16.92
C LEU A 22 0.24 5.48 -15.78
N ALA A 23 1.02 4.39 -15.79
CA ALA A 23 1.04 3.41 -14.71
C ALA A 23 1.41 4.05 -13.38
N PHE A 24 2.47 4.86 -13.34
CA PHE A 24 2.87 5.58 -12.14
C PHE A 24 1.78 6.52 -11.64
N GLY A 25 1.23 7.36 -12.51
CA GLY A 25 0.20 8.33 -12.15
C GLY A 25 -1.07 7.66 -11.65
N ALA A 26 -1.55 6.65 -12.37
CA ALA A 26 -2.73 5.88 -11.98
C ALA A 26 -2.49 5.06 -10.70
N GLY A 27 -1.29 4.47 -10.53
CA GLY A 27 -0.88 3.79 -9.30
C GLY A 27 -0.91 4.73 -8.09
N LEU A 28 -0.33 5.91 -8.23
CA LEU A 28 -0.33 6.95 -7.19
C LEU A 28 -1.74 7.40 -6.81
N LEU A 29 -2.61 7.61 -7.80
CA LEU A 29 -4.01 7.94 -7.54
C LEU A 29 -4.75 6.78 -6.87
N SER A 30 -4.52 5.55 -7.32
CA SER A 30 -5.16 4.36 -6.77
C SER A 30 -4.85 4.19 -5.28
N HIS A 31 -3.63 4.52 -4.84
CA HIS A 31 -3.25 4.48 -3.44
C HIS A 31 -4.24 5.27 -2.57
N PHE A 32 -4.42 6.56 -2.89
CA PHE A 32 -5.30 7.43 -2.11
C PHE A 32 -6.76 6.99 -2.17
N LEU A 33 -7.23 6.52 -3.33
CA LEU A 33 -8.61 6.05 -3.48
C LEU A 33 -8.88 4.77 -2.68
N VAL A 34 -7.91 3.87 -2.64
CA VAL A 34 -8.04 2.58 -1.96
C VAL A 34 -7.91 2.74 -0.45
N ASP A 35 -7.11 3.70 0.02
CA ASP A 35 -6.97 4.03 1.44
C ASP A 35 -8.23 4.60 2.09
N ILE A 36 -9.18 5.10 1.29
CA ILE A 36 -10.49 5.53 1.76
C ILE A 36 -11.26 4.37 2.43
N ILE A 37 -11.06 3.15 1.94
CA ILE A 37 -11.76 1.96 2.41
C ILE A 37 -11.20 1.59 3.80
N PRO A 38 -12.03 1.46 4.86
CA PRO A 38 -11.55 1.05 6.19
C PRO A 38 -10.77 -0.27 6.15
N HIS A 39 -9.65 -0.36 6.89
CA HIS A 39 -8.72 -1.48 6.81
C HIS A 39 -8.01 -1.89 8.11
N GLY A 40 -8.43 -1.34 9.25
CA GLY A 40 -8.15 -1.94 10.55
C GLY A 40 -6.75 -1.79 11.09
N ASP A 41 -5.95 -0.88 10.55
CA ASP A 41 -4.62 -0.55 11.03
C ASP A 41 -4.62 0.64 12.01
N ARG A 42 -5.77 1.28 12.26
CA ARG A 42 -5.88 2.42 13.19
C ARG A 42 -5.33 2.11 14.58
N GLU A 43 -5.62 0.92 15.13
CA GLU A 43 -5.10 0.52 16.44
C GLU A 43 -3.57 0.32 16.40
N LEU A 44 -3.03 -0.24 15.31
CA LEU A 44 -1.60 -0.40 15.10
C LEU A 44 -0.89 0.95 15.04
N TYR A 45 -1.45 1.90 14.30
CA TYR A 45 -0.92 3.25 14.16
C TYR A 45 -0.97 4.04 15.48
N GLU A 46 -2.11 4.04 16.18
CA GLU A 46 -2.25 4.74 17.47
C GLU A 46 -1.28 4.19 18.54
N ASN A 47 -1.13 2.87 18.60
CA ASN A 47 -0.16 2.22 19.48
C ASN A 47 1.27 2.68 19.16
N HIS A 48 1.65 2.67 17.87
CA HIS A 48 2.95 3.15 17.42
C HIS A 48 3.20 4.60 17.83
N LYS A 49 2.25 5.51 17.57
CA LYS A 49 2.34 6.93 17.93
C LYS A 49 2.50 7.17 19.43
N ARG A 50 1.84 6.36 20.26
CA ARG A 50 1.97 6.39 21.73
C ARG A 50 3.23 5.69 22.24
N LYS A 51 4.08 5.17 21.34
CA LYS A 51 5.25 4.32 21.62
C LYS A 51 4.91 3.03 22.36
N GLN A 52 3.64 2.66 22.42
CA GLN A 52 3.15 1.43 23.05
C GLN A 52 3.09 0.32 21.98
N LYS A 53 3.60 -0.88 22.28
CA LYS A 53 3.56 -2.01 21.34
C LYS A 53 4.10 -1.70 19.92
N HIS A 54 4.98 -0.71 19.76
CA HIS A 54 5.53 -0.28 18.47
C HIS A 54 6.23 -1.41 17.70
N ARG A 55 6.81 -2.39 18.41
CA ARG A 55 7.37 -3.62 17.82
C ARG A 55 6.36 -4.37 16.95
N ARG A 56 5.09 -4.39 17.33
CA ARG A 56 4.02 -5.05 16.57
C ARG A 56 3.72 -4.33 15.26
N ALA A 57 3.72 -2.99 15.29
CA ALA A 57 3.56 -2.17 14.08
C ALA A 57 4.72 -2.39 13.09
N TYR A 58 5.96 -2.34 13.58
CA TYR A 58 7.13 -2.63 12.75
C TYR A 58 7.10 -4.05 12.19
N ALA A 59 6.81 -5.05 13.03
CA ALA A 59 6.70 -6.44 12.56
C ALA A 59 5.63 -6.59 11.49
N PHE A 60 4.47 -5.96 11.67
CA PHE A 60 3.39 -6.00 10.68
C PHE A 60 3.82 -5.38 9.35
N VAL A 61 4.35 -4.16 9.35
CA VAL A 61 4.81 -3.47 8.13
C VAL A 61 5.92 -4.25 7.43
N THR A 62 6.89 -4.80 8.18
CA THR A 62 7.97 -5.61 7.61
C THR A 62 7.44 -6.90 6.98
N ILE A 63 6.55 -7.61 7.68
CA ILE A 63 5.95 -8.86 7.15
C ILE A 63 5.12 -8.55 5.90
N ASP A 64 4.28 -7.53 5.94
CA ASP A 64 3.46 -7.13 4.79
C ASP A 64 4.32 -6.66 3.61
N GLY A 65 5.45 -5.99 3.87
CA GLY A 65 6.43 -5.65 2.83
C GLY A 65 7.05 -6.89 2.17
N ILE A 66 7.43 -7.89 2.96
CA ILE A 66 7.94 -9.17 2.43
C ILE A 66 6.86 -9.88 1.63
N VAL A 67 5.63 -9.93 2.12
CA VAL A 67 4.49 -10.54 1.42
C VAL A 67 4.21 -9.81 0.12
N ALA A 68 4.25 -8.48 0.09
CA ALA A 68 4.08 -7.69 -1.12
C ALA A 68 5.13 -8.07 -2.19
N VAL A 69 6.41 -8.14 -1.81
CA VAL A 69 7.49 -8.57 -2.71
C VAL A 69 7.25 -10.00 -3.22
N MET A 70 6.87 -10.92 -2.34
CA MET A 70 6.56 -12.30 -2.74
C MET A 70 5.37 -12.39 -3.69
N VAL A 71 4.29 -11.64 -3.44
CA VAL A 71 3.10 -11.60 -4.29
C VAL A 71 3.45 -11.06 -5.68
N ILE A 72 4.19 -9.94 -5.75
CA ILE A 72 4.63 -9.37 -7.03
C ILE A 72 5.52 -10.36 -7.77
N ALA A 73 6.49 -10.97 -7.10
CA ALA A 73 7.37 -11.97 -7.71
C ALA A 73 6.58 -13.18 -8.23
N LEU A 74 5.58 -13.67 -7.49
CA LEU A 74 4.71 -14.76 -7.93
C LEU A 74 3.89 -14.37 -9.17
N MET A 75 3.27 -13.17 -9.15
CA MET A 75 2.48 -12.67 -10.27
C MET A 75 3.32 -12.49 -11.53
N THR A 76 4.59 -12.12 -11.40
CA THR A 76 5.49 -11.93 -12.54
C THR A 76 6.34 -13.15 -12.84
N GLY A 77 6.00 -14.34 -12.32
CA GLY A 77 6.67 -15.60 -12.63
C GLY A 77 8.15 -15.65 -12.22
N PHE A 78 8.50 -15.01 -11.10
CA PHE A 78 9.85 -14.84 -10.58
C PHE A 78 10.85 -14.26 -11.59
N GLN A 79 10.37 -13.53 -12.59
CA GLN A 79 11.26 -12.84 -13.51
C GLN A 79 12.09 -11.81 -12.74
N PRO A 80 13.42 -11.77 -12.95
CA PRO A 80 14.27 -10.76 -12.33
C PRO A 80 13.76 -9.34 -12.64
N VAL A 81 13.98 -8.40 -11.73
CA VAL A 81 13.44 -7.03 -11.84
C VAL A 81 13.85 -6.33 -13.15
N GLN A 82 15.02 -6.65 -13.69
CA GLN A 82 15.51 -6.13 -14.98
C GLN A 82 14.65 -6.56 -16.19
N TYR A 83 13.81 -7.58 -16.03
CA TYR A 83 12.87 -8.07 -17.04
C TYR A 83 11.41 -7.73 -16.71
N LEU A 84 11.14 -7.06 -15.58
CA LEU A 84 9.81 -6.53 -15.31
C LEU A 84 9.46 -5.48 -16.36
N ASN A 85 8.25 -5.59 -16.91
CA ASN A 85 7.71 -4.54 -17.75
C ASN A 85 7.78 -3.22 -16.97
N ALA A 86 8.43 -2.21 -17.55
CA ALA A 86 8.60 -0.90 -16.93
C ALA A 86 7.27 -0.30 -16.46
N SER A 87 6.16 -0.61 -17.13
CA SER A 87 4.82 -0.17 -16.74
C SER A 87 4.34 -0.84 -15.45
N ILE A 88 4.54 -2.15 -15.29
CA ILE A 88 4.24 -2.88 -14.05
C ILE A 88 5.06 -2.30 -12.90
N ALA A 89 6.38 -2.15 -13.11
CA ALA A 89 7.28 -1.61 -12.08
C ALA A 89 6.86 -0.19 -11.66
N MET A 90 6.59 0.70 -12.62
CA MET A 90 6.18 2.06 -12.32
C MET A 90 4.79 2.16 -11.69
N GLY A 91 3.86 1.26 -12.03
CA GLY A 91 2.56 1.15 -11.36
C GLY A 91 2.70 0.74 -9.89
N VAL A 92 3.51 -0.29 -9.60
CA VAL A 92 3.84 -0.70 -8.23
C VAL A 92 4.49 0.47 -7.47
N ILE A 93 5.54 1.08 -8.04
CA ILE A 93 6.24 2.21 -7.41
C ILE A 93 5.25 3.34 -7.09
N GLY A 94 4.43 3.76 -8.05
CA GLY A 94 3.43 4.81 -7.84
C GLY A 94 2.46 4.48 -6.71
N SER A 95 1.99 3.23 -6.63
CA SER A 95 1.03 2.78 -5.62
C SER A 95 1.58 2.67 -4.20
N ILE A 96 2.88 2.41 -4.01
CA ILE A 96 3.49 2.25 -2.67
C ILE A 96 4.24 3.49 -2.20
N LEU A 97 4.58 4.39 -3.12
CA LEU A 97 5.38 5.59 -2.82
C LEU A 97 4.77 6.46 -1.71
N PRO A 98 3.44 6.69 -1.64
CA PRO A 98 2.86 7.47 -0.55
C PRO A 98 3.17 6.91 0.85
N ASP A 99 2.99 5.61 1.07
CA ASP A 99 3.31 4.97 2.36
C ASP A 99 4.79 5.11 2.71
N LEU A 100 5.68 4.99 1.72
CA LEU A 100 7.12 5.20 1.93
C LEU A 100 7.41 6.64 2.36
N ILE A 101 6.79 7.64 1.72
CA ILE A 101 6.96 9.05 2.10
C ILE A 101 6.48 9.30 3.53
N ILE A 102 5.35 8.69 3.93
CA ILE A 102 4.84 8.76 5.31
C ILE A 102 5.78 8.07 6.29
N GLY A 103 6.27 6.87 5.98
CA GLY A 103 7.25 6.15 6.79
C GLY A 103 8.52 6.96 7.01
N ILE A 104 9.04 7.62 5.97
CA ILE A 104 10.20 8.52 6.06
C ILE A 104 9.88 9.75 6.92
N HIS A 105 8.73 10.38 6.72
CA HIS A 105 8.31 11.50 7.57
C HIS A 105 8.26 11.07 9.04
N GLU A 106 7.63 9.94 9.35
CA GLU A 106 7.43 9.48 10.74
C GLU A 106 8.75 9.06 11.39
N ALA A 107 9.67 8.46 10.63
CA ALA A 107 10.99 8.05 11.12
C ALA A 107 11.93 9.24 11.38
N PHE A 108 11.92 10.25 10.51
CA PHE A 108 12.89 11.37 10.55
C PHE A 108 12.27 12.72 10.95
N HIS A 109 10.97 12.79 11.20
CA HIS A 109 10.22 14.00 11.56
C HIS A 109 10.42 15.18 10.59
N ILE A 110 10.43 14.91 9.28
CA ILE A 110 10.72 15.91 8.23
C ILE A 110 9.57 16.92 8.10
N LYS A 111 9.79 18.15 8.59
CA LYS A 111 8.75 19.18 8.70
C LYS A 111 8.09 19.61 7.38
N TRP A 112 8.82 19.58 6.25
CA TRP A 112 8.23 19.96 4.96
C TRP A 112 7.26 18.91 4.44
N LEU A 113 7.36 17.64 4.87
CA LEU A 113 6.45 16.58 4.43
C LEU A 113 5.11 16.62 5.19
N ARG A 114 4.93 17.54 6.13
CA ARG A 114 3.68 17.67 6.91
C ARG A 114 2.44 17.87 6.05
N TRP A 115 2.56 18.54 4.89
CA TRP A 115 1.43 18.69 3.99
C TRP A 115 1.02 17.34 3.40
N PHE A 116 2.00 16.53 2.99
CA PHE A 116 1.78 15.20 2.42
C PHE A 116 1.21 14.26 3.47
N HIS A 117 1.74 14.32 4.69
CA HIS A 117 1.17 13.63 5.84
C HIS A 117 -0.30 13.98 6.07
N ARG A 118 -0.68 15.25 6.01
CA ARG A 118 -2.10 15.64 6.13
C ARG A 118 -2.95 15.13 4.98
N LEU A 119 -2.42 15.14 3.75
CA LEU A 119 -3.12 14.66 2.57
C LEU A 119 -3.36 13.14 2.64
N HIS A 120 -2.32 12.36 2.95
CA HIS A 120 -2.43 10.91 3.11
C HIS A 120 -3.47 10.54 4.17
N PHE A 121 -3.35 11.10 5.38
CA PHE A 121 -4.29 10.83 6.45
C PHE A 121 -5.69 11.43 6.25
N PHE A 122 -5.87 12.38 5.32
CA PHE A 122 -7.19 12.82 4.91
C PHE A 122 -7.95 11.70 4.21
N PHE A 123 -7.33 11.04 3.22
CA PHE A 123 -7.92 9.92 2.50
C PHE A 123 -8.10 8.71 3.41
N HIS A 124 -7.04 8.31 4.12
CA HIS A 124 -7.04 7.18 5.05
C HIS A 124 -8.16 7.25 6.11
N ASN A 125 -8.50 8.46 6.56
CA ASN A 125 -9.49 8.67 7.61
C ASN A 125 -10.85 9.12 7.11
N MET A 126 -11.05 9.25 5.79
CA MET A 126 -12.23 9.88 5.21
C MET A 126 -13.53 9.18 5.63
N ILE A 127 -13.54 7.84 5.57
CA ILE A 127 -14.67 7.01 6.02
C ILE A 127 -14.52 6.60 7.47
N SER A 128 -13.33 6.14 7.87
CA SER A 128 -13.12 5.53 9.19
C SER A 128 -13.34 6.49 10.37
N ASN A 129 -13.16 7.80 10.20
CA ASN A 129 -13.50 8.78 11.23
C ASN A 129 -15.01 8.96 11.42
N ARG A 130 -15.83 8.71 10.39
CA ARG A 130 -17.29 8.89 10.46
C ARG A 130 -18.01 7.61 10.87
N TRP A 131 -17.58 6.47 10.35
CA TRP A 131 -18.30 5.19 10.48
C TRP A 131 -17.51 4.12 11.25
N GLY A 132 -16.33 4.47 11.77
CA GLY A 132 -15.45 3.53 12.46
C GLY A 132 -14.57 2.74 11.50
N ASP A 133 -13.55 2.10 12.06
CA ASP A 133 -12.64 1.23 11.33
C ASP A 133 -13.05 -0.24 11.49
N VAL A 134 -12.62 -1.09 10.56
CA VAL A 134 -12.88 -2.53 10.61
C VAL A 134 -11.79 -3.27 11.39
N PRO A 135 -12.03 -4.46 11.94
CA PRO A 135 -10.95 -5.30 12.46
C PRO A 135 -9.92 -5.65 11.37
N LEU A 136 -8.61 -5.55 11.68
CA LEU A 136 -7.49 -5.87 10.77
C LEU A 136 -7.64 -7.22 10.05
N ARG A 137 -8.18 -8.23 10.75
CA ARG A 137 -8.41 -9.57 10.18
C ARG A 137 -9.31 -9.55 8.93
N TYR A 138 -10.25 -8.61 8.84
CA TYR A 138 -11.10 -8.48 7.66
C TYR A 138 -10.35 -7.87 6.49
N ALA A 139 -9.45 -6.91 6.74
CA ALA A 139 -8.56 -6.37 5.72
C ALA A 139 -7.60 -7.44 5.19
N LEU A 140 -7.02 -8.27 6.07
CA LEU A 140 -6.15 -9.38 5.66
C LEU A 140 -6.91 -10.45 4.85
N PHE A 141 -8.14 -10.78 5.25
CA PHE A 141 -8.99 -11.68 4.48
C PHE A 141 -9.32 -11.10 3.09
N ALA A 142 -9.72 -9.82 3.05
CA ALA A 142 -10.01 -9.12 1.79
C ALA A 142 -8.78 -9.04 0.88
N GLN A 143 -7.60 -8.75 1.43
CA GLN A 143 -6.32 -8.80 0.71
C GLN A 143 -6.07 -10.19 0.11
N ALA A 144 -6.21 -11.26 0.89
CA ALA A 144 -5.97 -12.62 0.40
C ALA A 144 -6.92 -12.98 -0.74
N VAL A 145 -8.23 -12.70 -0.59
CA VAL A 145 -9.23 -12.90 -1.63
C VAL A 145 -8.89 -12.07 -2.88
N PHE A 146 -8.54 -10.79 -2.68
CA PHE A 146 -8.19 -9.89 -3.77
C PHE A 146 -6.98 -10.39 -4.55
N VAL A 147 -5.89 -10.77 -3.88
CA VAL A 147 -4.67 -11.29 -4.52
C VAL A 147 -4.98 -12.56 -5.33
N ILE A 148 -5.75 -13.50 -4.78
CA ILE A 148 -6.14 -14.74 -5.47
C ILE A 148 -6.95 -14.43 -6.74
N VAL A 149 -7.86 -13.45 -6.68
CA VAL A 149 -8.66 -13.05 -7.85
C VAL A 149 -7.81 -12.28 -8.86
N ALA A 150 -6.93 -11.39 -8.40
CA ALA A 150 -6.03 -10.58 -9.22
C ALA A 150 -5.07 -11.42 -10.07
N GLN A 151 -4.63 -12.57 -9.56
CA GLN A 151 -3.77 -13.51 -10.29
C GLN A 151 -4.39 -14.02 -11.60
N ARG A 152 -5.72 -13.92 -11.79
CA ARG A 152 -6.38 -14.33 -13.05
C ARG A 152 -6.20 -13.33 -14.18
N TRP A 153 -5.67 -12.14 -13.88
CA TRP A 153 -5.53 -11.02 -14.79
C TRP A 153 -4.05 -10.69 -15.09
N PHE A 154 -3.16 -11.59 -14.71
CA PHE A 154 -1.72 -11.56 -14.93
C PHE A 154 -1.30 -12.83 -15.69
#